data_AF-A0A7K0Y8I2-F1
#
_entry.id   AF-A0A7K0Y8I2-F1
#
_cell.length_a   1.000
_cell.length_b   1.000
_cell.length_c   1.000
_cell.angle_alpha   90.00
_cell.angle_beta   90.00
_cell.angle_gamma   90.00
#
_symmetry.space_group_name_H-M   'P 1'
#
loop_
_entity.id
_entity.type
_entity.pdbx_description
1 polymer ?
#
loop_
_entity_poly.entity_id
_entity_poly.type
_entity_poly.pdbx_seq_one_letter_code
_entity_poly.pdbx_strand_id
1 'polypeptide(L)'
;MSRPIHHLQVPAIRSALKLYKVSSFITGIFLLLLMATWALRRLENVSFGALTGYDLWLAGPNGLLSAEPYLNEGEGMPEIGLSLTVAILVVHGWLYVLYLFADFRVWTLMRWSFVRFLIIASGGVVPFLSFYTEKYYAKLAEKEIADSLSGVKN
;
A
#
# COMPACT_ATOMS: atom_id res chain seq x y z
N MET A 1 -2.19 -7.59 27.31
CA MET A 1 -1.99 -6.42 28.20
C MET A 1 -0.98 -5.52 27.53
N SER A 2 -1.41 -4.39 26.94
CA SER A 2 -0.50 -3.40 26.37
C SER A 2 0.28 -2.74 27.51
N ARG A 3 1.61 -2.65 27.39
CA ARG A 3 2.46 -2.05 28.44
C ARG A 3 2.19 -0.54 28.52
N PRO A 4 2.33 0.08 29.71
CA PRO A 4 2.07 1.51 29.88
C PRO A 4 2.92 2.35 28.92
N ILE A 5 2.28 3.27 28.21
CA ILE A 5 2.92 4.16 27.23
C ILE A 5 3.63 5.30 27.97
N HIS A 6 4.89 5.55 27.64
CA HIS A 6 5.61 6.69 28.19
C HIS A 6 5.08 7.99 27.55
N HIS A 7 4.49 8.88 28.35
CA HIS A 7 3.79 10.09 27.86
C HIS A 7 4.67 11.02 26.98
N LEU A 8 5.99 11.04 27.21
CA LEU A 8 6.95 11.77 26.37
C LEU A 8 6.99 11.30 24.90
N GLN A 9 6.54 10.08 24.61
CA GLN A 9 6.56 9.49 23.27
C GLN A 9 5.26 9.74 22.49
N VAL A 10 4.23 10.32 23.11
CA VAL A 10 2.92 10.59 22.46
C VAL A 10 3.05 11.40 21.17
N PRO A 11 3.89 12.45 21.07
CA PRO A 11 4.09 13.17 19.80
C PRO A 11 4.70 12.27 18.71
N ALA A 12 5.66 11.42 19.07
CA ALA A 12 6.31 10.48 18.15
C ALA A 12 5.33 9.39 17.67
N ILE A 13 4.47 8.87 18.56
CA ILE A 13 3.42 7.91 18.24
C ILE A 13 2.41 8.52 17.26
N ARG A 14 1.96 9.75 17.52
CA ARG A 14 1.04 10.46 16.61
C ARG A 14 1.65 10.70 15.23
N SER A 15 2.94 11.02 15.16
CA SER A 15 3.67 11.15 13.89
C SER A 15 3.76 9.81 13.16
N ALA A 16 4.14 8.73 13.85
CA ALA A 16 4.19 7.39 13.28
C ALA A 16 2.82 6.92 12.76
N LEU A 17 1.75 7.17 13.52
CA LEU A 17 0.38 6.88 13.08
C LEU A 17 -0.02 7.66 11.84
N LYS A 18 0.33 8.95 11.72
CA LYS A 18 0.05 9.72 10.49
C LYS A 18 0.78 9.14 9.28
N LEU A 19 2.06 8.79 9.43
CA LEU A 19 2.84 8.15 8.36
C LEU A 19 2.24 6.80 7.96
N TYR A 20 1.82 6.01 8.93
CA TYR A 20 1.11 4.74 8.70
C TYR A 20 -0.18 4.94 7.90
N LYS A 21 -1.06 5.86 8.31
CA LYS A 21 -2.31 6.14 7.58
C LYS A 21 -2.07 6.55 6.13
N VAL A 22 -1.13 7.47 5.91
CA VAL A 22 -0.80 7.98 4.57
C VAL A 22 -0.18 6.88 3.70
N SER A 23 0.82 6.16 4.21
CA SER A 23 1.47 5.08 3.46
C SER A 23 0.52 3.91 3.16
N SER A 24 -0.34 3.52 4.11
CA SER A 24 -1.35 2.48 3.92
C SER A 24 -2.35 2.84 2.83
N PHE A 25 -2.81 4.10 2.80
CA PHE A 25 -3.77 4.57 1.82
C PHE A 25 -3.16 4.59 0.41
N ILE A 26 -1.95 5.16 0.26
CA ILE A 26 -1.28 5.24 -1.03
C ILE A 26 -0.93 3.83 -1.54
N THR A 27 -0.35 2.98 -0.70
CA THR A 27 0.03 1.60 -1.06
C THR A 27 -1.20 0.76 -1.41
N GLY A 28 -2.29 0.92 -0.66
CA GLY A 28 -3.56 0.25 -0.93
C GLY A 28 -4.19 0.67 -2.26
N ILE A 29 -4.11 1.96 -2.63
CA ILE A 29 -4.58 2.43 -3.95
C ILE A 29 -3.76 1.80 -5.06
N PHE A 30 -2.43 1.81 -4.97
CA PHE A 30 -1.57 1.19 -5.98
C PHE A 30 -1.83 -0.32 -6.11
N LEU A 31 -2.04 -1.01 -4.99
CA LEU A 31 -2.39 -2.42 -5.01
C LEU A 31 -3.76 -2.69 -5.64
N LEU A 32 -4.75 -1.81 -5.40
CA LEU A 32 -6.05 -1.88 -6.08
C LEU A 32 -5.94 -1.56 -7.56
N LEU A 33 -5.07 -0.64 -7.98
CA LEU A 33 -4.78 -0.37 -9.39
C LEU A 33 -4.15 -1.60 -10.05
N LEU A 34 -3.18 -2.26 -9.40
CA LEU A 34 -2.58 -3.50 -9.88
C LEU A 34 -3.59 -4.65 -9.93
N MET A 35 -4.50 -4.74 -8.95
CA MET A 35 -5.58 -5.72 -8.99
C MET A 35 -6.65 -5.39 -10.02
N ALA A 36 -6.92 -4.12 -10.30
CA ALA A 36 -7.79 -3.72 -11.40
C ALA A 36 -7.16 -4.11 -12.73
N THR A 37 -5.87 -3.82 -12.97
CA THR A 37 -5.19 -4.21 -14.22
C THR A 37 -5.13 -5.73 -14.37
N TRP A 38 -4.93 -6.50 -13.29
CA TRP A 38 -4.95 -7.96 -13.33
C TRP A 38 -6.36 -8.54 -13.51
N ALA A 39 -7.37 -8.04 -12.79
CA ALA A 39 -8.75 -8.48 -12.90
C ALA A 39 -9.35 -8.17 -14.28
N LEU A 40 -9.02 -7.01 -14.86
CA LEU A 40 -9.40 -6.62 -16.22
C LEU A 40 -8.80 -7.55 -17.28
N ARG A 41 -7.60 -8.11 -17.05
CA ARG A 41 -7.00 -9.14 -17.92
C ARG A 41 -7.67 -10.51 -17.79
N ARG A 42 -8.34 -10.80 -16.66
CA ARG A 42 -8.93 -12.11 -16.35
C ARG A 42 -10.45 -12.19 -16.57
N LEU A 43 -11.15 -11.06 -16.58
CA LEU A 43 -12.61 -10.96 -16.77
C LEU A 43 -12.93 -10.50 -18.18
N GLU A 44 -13.12 -11.48 -19.05
CA GLU A 44 -13.32 -11.36 -20.50
C GLU A 44 -14.66 -10.69 -20.91
N ASN A 45 -15.54 -10.35 -19.95
CA ASN A 45 -16.97 -10.04 -20.23
C ASN A 45 -17.51 -8.71 -19.65
N VAL A 46 -16.67 -7.79 -19.17
CA VAL A 46 -17.15 -6.45 -18.77
C VAL A 46 -16.41 -5.39 -19.57
N SER A 47 -17.02 -5.05 -20.70
CA SER A 47 -16.53 -4.12 -21.72
C SER A 47 -16.08 -2.77 -21.17
N PHE A 48 -14.76 -2.63 -21.05
CA PHE A 48 -14.01 -1.41 -21.37
C PHE A 48 -12.80 -1.72 -22.30
N GLY A 49 -12.92 -2.77 -23.12
CA GLY A 49 -12.89 -2.74 -24.60
C GLY A 49 -11.80 -2.07 -25.46
N ALA A 50 -10.71 -1.47 -24.95
CA ALA A 50 -9.67 -0.86 -25.82
C ALA A 50 -8.21 -1.26 -25.54
N LEU A 51 -7.95 -2.10 -24.52
CA LEU A 51 -6.61 -2.34 -23.94
C LEU A 51 -6.28 -3.82 -23.67
N THR A 52 -7.00 -4.77 -24.26
CA THR A 52 -6.74 -6.21 -24.07
C THR A 52 -5.63 -6.66 -25.00
N GLY A 53 -4.43 -6.67 -24.44
CA GLY A 53 -3.20 -6.97 -25.14
C GLY A 53 -2.50 -5.72 -25.63
N TYR A 54 -2.61 -4.57 -24.94
CA TYR A 54 -1.73 -3.43 -25.10
C TYR A 54 -1.28 -2.89 -23.72
N ASP A 55 0.01 -2.73 -23.46
CA ASP A 55 0.53 -2.02 -22.29
C ASP A 55 0.74 -0.54 -22.65
N LEU A 56 0.52 0.36 -21.69
CA LEU A 56 0.80 1.78 -21.92
C LEU A 56 2.31 1.99 -21.81
N TRP A 57 2.95 2.36 -22.92
CA TRP A 57 4.36 2.65 -23.01
C TRP A 57 4.61 4.16 -23.03
N LEU A 58 5.51 4.61 -22.16
CA LEU A 58 6.04 5.96 -22.13
C LEU A 58 7.36 5.97 -22.91
N ALA A 59 7.49 6.89 -23.87
CA ALA A 59 8.65 7.02 -24.76
C ALA A 59 8.98 5.75 -25.56
N GLY A 60 7.97 5.11 -26.12
CA GLY A 60 8.13 3.96 -27.01
C GLY A 60 8.50 4.36 -28.44
N PRO A 61 8.85 3.40 -29.32
CA PRO A 61 9.22 3.66 -30.72
C PRO A 61 8.12 4.38 -31.52
N ASN A 62 6.87 4.22 -31.10
CA ASN A 62 5.69 4.78 -31.75
C ASN A 62 5.20 6.12 -31.16
N GLY A 63 5.93 6.71 -30.20
CA GLY A 63 5.62 8.04 -29.64
C GLY A 63 5.86 8.18 -28.14
N LEU A 64 5.57 9.36 -27.58
CA LEU A 64 5.76 9.64 -26.15
C LEU A 64 4.80 8.85 -25.25
N LEU A 65 3.59 8.58 -25.71
CA LEU A 65 2.60 7.72 -25.08
C LEU A 65 2.01 6.82 -26.17
N SER A 66 2.41 5.54 -26.20
CA SER A 66 1.87 4.54 -27.13
C SER A 66 1.22 3.38 -26.38
N ALA A 67 0.15 2.83 -26.93
CA ALA A 67 -0.38 1.55 -26.47
C ALA A 67 0.29 0.47 -27.35
N GLU A 68 1.07 -0.43 -26.75
CA GLU A 68 1.87 -1.45 -27.48
C GLU A 68 1.43 -2.88 -27.17
N PRO A 69 1.34 -3.79 -28.15
CA PRO A 69 0.66 -5.05 -27.93
C PRO A 69 1.39 -6.01 -26.96
N TYR A 70 0.68 -6.48 -25.94
CA TYR A 70 1.11 -7.46 -24.93
C TYR A 70 0.48 -8.81 -25.25
N LEU A 71 1.20 -9.67 -26.00
CA LEU A 71 0.65 -10.94 -26.48
C LEU A 71 0.90 -12.08 -25.48
N ASN A 72 2.14 -12.30 -25.05
CA ASN A 72 2.54 -13.29 -24.04
C ASN A 72 3.78 -12.76 -23.31
N GLU A 73 3.83 -12.75 -21.97
CA GLU A 73 5.00 -12.45 -21.11
C GLU A 73 6.30 -11.87 -21.76
N GLY A 74 6.22 -10.73 -22.47
CA GLY A 74 7.38 -10.07 -23.11
C GLY A 74 7.51 -10.21 -24.64
N GLU A 75 6.73 -11.06 -25.29
CA GLU A 75 6.67 -11.18 -26.75
C GLU A 75 5.87 -10.01 -27.37
N GLY A 76 6.54 -9.22 -28.21
CA GLY A 76 5.98 -8.04 -28.89
C GLY A 76 6.25 -6.71 -28.18
N MET A 77 6.97 -6.70 -27.05
CA MET A 77 7.35 -5.48 -26.37
C MET A 77 8.51 -4.78 -27.09
N PRO A 78 8.46 -3.44 -27.27
CA PRO A 78 9.60 -2.71 -27.77
C PRO A 78 10.78 -2.77 -26.80
N GLU A 79 12.01 -2.88 -27.31
CA GLU A 79 13.24 -2.90 -26.48
C GLU A 79 13.56 -1.52 -25.85
N ILE A 80 12.81 -0.48 -26.21
CA ILE A 80 13.05 0.92 -25.86
C ILE A 80 11.76 1.55 -25.31
N GLY A 81 11.82 2.13 -24.11
CA GLY A 81 10.73 2.83 -23.42
C GLY A 81 10.41 2.27 -22.03
N LEU A 82 9.42 2.84 -21.34
CA LEU A 82 8.99 2.44 -20.00
C LEU A 82 7.52 1.98 -20.01
N SER A 83 7.26 0.76 -19.58
CA SER A 83 5.90 0.27 -19.39
C SER A 83 5.27 0.83 -18.13
N LEU A 84 4.07 1.40 -18.26
CA LEU A 84 3.31 1.99 -17.16
C LEU A 84 2.96 0.93 -16.11
N THR A 85 2.65 -0.30 -16.53
CA THR A 85 2.40 -1.41 -15.62
C THR A 85 3.63 -1.74 -14.75
N VAL A 86 4.81 -1.83 -15.36
CA VAL A 86 6.06 -2.06 -14.62
C VAL A 86 6.42 -0.86 -13.75
N ALA A 87 6.23 0.37 -14.25
CA ALA A 87 6.45 1.58 -13.47
C ALA A 87 5.57 1.60 -12.22
N ILE A 88 4.27 1.30 -12.34
CA ILE A 88 3.34 1.19 -11.20
C ILE A 88 3.80 0.09 -10.24
N LEU A 89 4.24 -1.07 -10.74
CA LEU A 89 4.73 -2.18 -9.91
C LEU A 89 5.99 -1.81 -9.12
N VAL A 90 6.97 -1.16 -9.78
CA VAL A 90 8.19 -0.68 -9.14
C VAL A 90 7.87 0.38 -8.08
N VAL A 91 7.04 1.38 -8.42
CA VAL A 91 6.61 2.42 -7.48
C VAL A 91 5.86 1.80 -6.30
N HIS A 92 4.96 0.85 -6.54
CA HIS A 92 4.27 0.12 -5.49
C HIS A 92 5.23 -0.63 -4.57
N GLY A 93 6.24 -1.33 -5.11
CA GLY A 93 7.26 -2.00 -4.32
C GLY A 93 8.00 -1.06 -3.37
N TRP A 94 8.40 0.12 -3.85
CA TRP A 94 9.03 1.15 -3.00
C TRP A 94 8.08 1.74 -1.95
N LEU A 95 6.82 2.01 -2.33
CA LEU A 95 5.79 2.45 -1.38
C LEU A 95 5.53 1.39 -0.30
N TYR A 96 5.57 0.10 -0.66
CA TYR A 96 5.43 -0.99 0.29
C TYR A 96 6.59 -1.04 1.30
N VAL A 97 7.82 -0.75 0.88
CA VAL A 97 8.96 -0.62 1.82
C VAL A 97 8.73 0.52 2.81
N LEU A 98 8.24 1.68 2.34
CA LEU A 98 7.89 2.81 3.21
C LEU A 98 6.75 2.47 4.17
N TYR A 99 5.76 1.70 3.69
CA TYR A 99 4.67 1.18 4.51
C TYR A 99 5.18 0.26 5.62
N LEU A 100 6.00 -0.73 5.30
CA LEU A 100 6.61 -1.63 6.28
C LEU A 100 7.46 -0.88 7.31
N PHE A 101 8.17 0.16 6.90
CA PHE A 101 8.92 1.01 7.82
C PHE A 101 7.99 1.76 8.80
N ALA A 102 6.87 2.30 8.30
CA ALA A 102 5.86 2.94 9.14
C ALA A 102 5.20 1.95 10.11
N ASP A 103 4.87 0.75 9.64
CA ASP A 103 4.31 -0.34 10.44
C ASP A 103 5.27 -0.76 11.56
N PHE A 104 6.55 -0.94 11.23
CA PHE A 104 7.59 -1.28 12.18
C PHE A 104 7.73 -0.19 13.25
N ARG A 105 7.68 1.09 12.85
CA ARG A 105 7.74 2.22 13.77
C ARG A 105 6.52 2.26 14.71
N VAL A 106 5.31 2.02 14.22
CA VAL A 106 4.11 1.94 15.07
C VAL A 106 4.19 0.72 15.99
N TRP A 107 4.59 -0.44 15.48
CA TRP A 107 4.73 -1.68 16.25
C TRP A 107 5.72 -1.55 17.41
N THR A 108 6.89 -0.97 17.16
CA THR A 108 7.93 -0.75 18.19
C THR A 108 7.47 0.25 19.25
N LEU A 109 6.84 1.36 18.86
CA LEU A 109 6.36 2.38 19.79
C LEU A 109 5.15 1.92 20.62
N MET A 110 4.19 1.24 19.99
CA MET A 110 3.00 0.71 20.68
C MET A 110 3.28 -0.61 21.42
N ARG A 111 4.46 -1.22 21.19
CA ARG A 111 4.92 -2.49 21.79
C ARG A 111 3.89 -3.63 21.62
N TRP A 112 3.25 -3.65 20.45
CA TRP A 112 2.23 -4.63 20.12
C TRP A 112 2.82 -6.03 19.89
N SER A 113 1.98 -7.06 19.91
CA SER A 113 2.43 -8.42 19.58
C SER A 113 2.87 -8.52 18.12
N PHE A 114 3.86 -9.39 17.85
CA PHE A 114 4.38 -9.60 16.49
C PHE A 114 3.29 -10.03 15.48
N VAL A 115 2.27 -10.76 15.95
CA VAL A 115 1.12 -11.15 15.12
C VAL A 115 0.36 -9.93 14.59
N ARG A 116 0.21 -8.87 15.40
CA ARG A 116 -0.43 -7.62 14.94
C ARG A 116 0.38 -6.96 13.84
N PHE A 117 1.71 -6.96 13.96
CA PHE A 117 2.60 -6.46 12.92
C PHE A 117 2.42 -7.24 11.61
N LEU A 118 2.35 -8.57 11.65
CA LEU A 118 2.11 -9.37 10.44
C LEU A 118 0.76 -9.08 9.79
N ILE A 119 -0.31 -8.91 10.58
CA ILE A 119 -1.63 -8.57 10.04
C ILE A 119 -1.60 -7.18 9.40
N ILE A 120 -0.96 -6.21 10.03
CA ILE A 120 -0.83 -4.86 9.46
C ILE A 120 0.00 -4.92 8.17
N ALA A 121 1.19 -5.53 8.21
CA ALA A 121 2.08 -5.67 7.06
C ALA A 121 1.45 -6.42 5.87
N SER A 122 0.55 -7.38 6.15
CA SER A 122 -0.21 -8.09 5.11
C SER A 122 -1.20 -7.19 4.37
N GLY A 123 -1.55 -6.03 4.94
CA GLY A 123 -2.38 -5.01 4.31
C GLY A 123 -1.83 -4.58 2.95
N GLY A 124 -0.50 -4.47 2.81
CA GLY A 124 0.15 -4.06 1.57
C GLY A 124 0.28 -5.16 0.50
N VAL A 125 -0.22 -6.38 0.75
CA VAL A 125 -0.20 -7.50 -0.21
C VAL A 125 -1.61 -8.03 -0.48
N VAL A 126 -2.47 -8.04 0.53
CA VAL A 126 -3.85 -8.51 0.41
C VAL A 126 -4.76 -7.34 0.00
N PRO A 127 -5.46 -7.44 -1.15
CA PRO A 127 -6.37 -6.39 -1.59
C PRO A 127 -7.47 -6.14 -0.55
N PHE A 128 -7.86 -4.86 -0.44
CA PHE A 128 -8.81 -4.34 0.55
C PHE A 128 -8.37 -4.41 2.02
N LEU A 129 -7.44 -5.29 2.39
CA LEU A 129 -6.98 -5.45 3.77
C LEU A 129 -6.27 -4.20 4.29
N SER A 130 -5.49 -3.51 3.45
CA SER A 130 -4.89 -2.19 3.75
C SER A 130 -5.88 -1.19 4.36
N PHE A 131 -7.10 -1.12 3.84
CA PHE A 131 -8.11 -0.15 4.30
C PHE A 131 -8.76 -0.60 5.61
N TYR A 132 -8.93 -1.90 5.78
CA TYR A 132 -9.47 -2.47 7.01
C TYR A 132 -8.47 -2.32 8.17
N THR A 133 -7.21 -2.71 7.95
CA THR A 133 -6.15 -2.65 8.97
C THR A 133 -5.87 -1.20 9.38
N GLU A 134 -5.81 -0.27 8.43
CA GLU A 134 -5.65 1.16 8.73
C GLU A 134 -6.73 1.65 9.69
N LYS A 135 -8.01 1.51 9.34
CA LYS A 135 -9.12 1.99 10.17
C LYS A 135 -9.14 1.34 11.55
N TYR A 136 -8.96 0.02 11.60
CA TYR A 136 -9.05 -0.74 12.85
C TYR A 136 -7.89 -0.42 13.79
N TYR A 137 -6.64 -0.55 13.31
CA TYR A 137 -5.46 -0.38 14.14
C TYR A 137 -5.17 1.08 14.46
N ALA A 138 -5.50 2.03 13.59
CA ALA A 138 -5.42 3.45 13.94
C ALA A 138 -6.36 3.80 15.09
N LYS A 139 -7.62 3.35 15.04
CA LYS A 139 -8.60 3.59 16.10
C LYS A 139 -8.18 2.93 17.41
N LEU A 140 -7.62 1.72 17.35
CA LEU A 140 -7.08 1.03 18.51
C LEU A 140 -5.92 1.81 19.14
N ALA A 141 -4.98 2.29 18.33
CA ALA A 141 -3.85 3.07 18.83
C ALA A 141 -4.29 4.40 19.47
N GLU A 142 -5.23 5.11 18.86
CA GLU A 142 -5.79 6.34 19.42
C GLU A 142 -6.48 6.10 20.77
N LYS A 143 -7.19 4.98 20.91
CA LYS A 143 -7.79 4.56 22.19
C LYS A 143 -6.74 4.26 23.26
N GLU A 144 -5.71 3.47 22.94
CA GLU A 144 -4.64 3.13 23.89
C GLU A 144 -3.85 4.38 24.34
N ILE A 145 -3.68 5.36 23.46
CA ILE A 145 -3.08 6.66 23.81
C ILE A 145 -4.01 7.45 24.75
N ALA A 146 -5.32 7.49 24.47
CA ALA A 146 -6.29 8.20 25.30
C ALA A 146 -6.40 7.60 26.72
N ASP A 147 -6.45 6.27 26.81
CA ASP A 147 -6.47 5.52 28.08
C ASP A 147 -5.18 5.75 28.90
N SER A 148 -4.03 5.84 28.22
CA SER A 148 -2.74 6.12 28.89
C SER A 148 -2.67 7.56 29.44
N LEU A 149 -3.33 8.52 28.78
CA LEU A 149 -3.36 9.92 29.22
C LEU A 149 -4.37 10.18 30.35
N SER A 150 -5.48 9.43 30.40
CA SER A 150 -6.46 9.55 31.47
C SER A 150 -5.95 8.97 32.80
N GLY A 151 -5.15 7.90 32.74
CA GLY A 151 -4.52 7.31 33.92
C GLY A 151 -3.45 8.17 34.61
N VAL A 152 -2.94 9.22 33.96
CA VAL A 152 -2.00 10.19 34.56
C VAL A 152 -2.71 11.35 35.27
N LYS A 153 -3.98 11.61 34.94
CA LYS A 153 -4.75 12.74 35.48
C LYS A 153 -5.49 12.41 36.80
N ASN A 154 -5.54 11.14 37.18
CA ASN A 154 -6.08 10.64 38.44
C ASN A 154 -4.94 10.32 39.41
#